data_AF-A0A0D8YA30-F1
#
_entry.id   AF-A0A0D8YA30-F1
#
_cell.length_a   1.000
_cell.length_b   1.000
_cell.length_c   1.000
_cell.angle_alpha   90.00
_cell.angle_beta   90.00
_cell.angle_gamma   90.00
#
_symmetry.space_group_name_H-M   'P 1'
#
loop_
_entity.id
_entity.type
_entity.pdbx_description
1 polymer ?
#
loop_
_entity_poly.entity_id
_entity_poly.type
_entity_poly.pdbx_seq_one_letter_code
_entity_poly.pdbx_strand_id
1 'polypeptide(L)'
;MYQPSMCPIGAVHLRLPGLPAIARRLGGLQCVPAVVGWDFNSCTNFPIMEGACVLEEDVEKFIAEWKRLESSRESREKKRKEERVLGNWRRMIRGILRLHYVRSKFGATKATAKSKKKQKEMKEETEQNSCIIDRTEMVACREFTHDDLMKL
;
A
#
# COMPACT_ATOMS: atom_id res chain seq x y z
N MET A 1 3.63 25.51 17.95
CA MET A 1 3.82 26.41 19.10
C MET A 1 5.03 25.90 19.88
N TYR A 2 6.01 26.76 20.20
CA TYR A 2 7.27 26.34 20.86
C TYR A 2 7.10 26.00 22.33
N GLN A 3 6.37 26.83 23.08
CA GLN A 3 6.10 26.63 24.50
C GLN A 3 4.60 26.68 24.77
N PRO A 4 4.06 25.84 25.70
CA PRO A 4 2.65 25.85 26.10
C PRO A 4 2.14 27.21 26.60
N SER A 5 3.00 28.02 27.21
CA SER A 5 2.69 29.37 27.72
C SER A 5 2.39 30.40 26.61
N MET A 6 2.71 30.09 25.35
CA MET A 6 2.42 30.96 24.21
C MET A 6 0.98 30.82 23.70
N CYS A 7 0.19 29.89 24.26
CA CYS A 7 -1.20 29.74 23.86
C CYS A 7 -2.00 30.94 24.40
N PRO A 8 -2.73 31.67 23.54
CA PRO A 8 -3.60 32.70 24.04
C PRO A 8 -4.69 32.08 24.93
N ILE A 9 -5.15 32.85 25.90
CA ILE A 9 -6.18 32.43 26.84
C ILE A 9 -7.46 32.07 26.05
N GLY A 10 -8.05 30.91 26.36
CA GLY A 10 -9.22 30.37 25.64
C GLY A 10 -8.90 29.62 24.33
N ALA A 11 -7.63 29.48 23.97
CA ALA A 11 -7.18 28.61 22.89
C ALA A 11 -6.39 27.42 23.43
N VAL A 12 -6.49 26.30 22.72
CA VAL A 12 -5.79 25.05 23.01
C VAL A 12 -5.00 24.63 21.78
N HIS A 13 -3.76 24.21 22.02
CA HIS A 13 -2.90 23.66 20.98
C HIS A 13 -3.20 22.17 20.77
N LEU A 14 -3.79 21.83 19.62
CA LEU A 14 -4.07 20.46 19.21
C LEU A 14 -2.96 19.94 18.30
N ARG A 15 -2.25 18.89 18.74
CA ARG A 15 -1.21 18.18 17.95
C ARG A 15 -1.81 17.10 17.06
N LEU A 16 -2.70 17.50 16.16
CA LEU A 16 -3.30 16.62 15.15
C LEU A 16 -2.99 17.15 13.74
N PRO A 17 -2.63 16.27 12.78
CA PRO A 17 -2.36 16.71 11.41
C PRO A 17 -3.66 17.11 10.69
N GLY A 18 -3.57 18.08 9.80
CA GLY A 18 -4.67 18.43 8.88
C GLY A 18 -5.81 19.26 9.48
N LEU A 19 -5.63 19.82 10.68
CA LEU A 19 -6.63 20.68 11.35
C LEU A 19 -7.14 21.85 10.49
N PRO A 20 -6.32 22.57 9.69
CA PRO A 20 -6.82 23.63 8.82
C PRO A 20 -7.78 23.15 7.73
N ALA A 21 -7.65 21.90 7.28
CA ALA A 21 -8.59 21.30 6.33
C ALA A 21 -9.92 20.93 7.01
N ILE A 22 -9.84 20.47 8.26
CA ILE A 22 -11.01 20.14 9.08
C ILE A 22 -11.81 21.40 9.41
N ALA A 23 -11.13 22.51 9.76
CA ALA A 23 -11.75 23.79 10.05
C ALA A 23 -12.63 24.29 8.88
N ARG A 24 -12.09 24.20 7.65
CA ARG A 24 -12.83 24.55 6.43
C ARG A 24 -14.04 23.65 6.19
N ARG A 25 -13.96 22.36 6.56
CA ARG A 25 -15.07 21.41 6.43
C ARG A 25 -16.19 21.66 7.43
N LEU A 26 -15.84 22.08 8.66
CA LEU A 26 -16.78 22.36 9.74
C LEU A 26 -17.46 23.74 9.64
N GLY A 27 -17.38 24.42 8.49
CA GLY A 27 -18.02 25.72 8.27
C GLY A 27 -17.11 26.93 8.54
N GLY A 28 -15.79 26.74 8.60
CA GLY A 28 -14.83 27.84 8.74
C GLY A 28 -14.58 28.25 10.20
N LEU A 29 -14.48 27.27 11.10
CA LEU A 29 -14.10 27.52 12.50
C LEU A 29 -12.71 28.16 12.60
N GLN A 30 -12.49 28.94 13.66
CA GLN A 30 -11.22 29.63 13.89
C GLN A 30 -10.12 28.61 14.19
N CYS A 31 -9.12 28.55 13.29
CA CYS A 31 -8.04 27.59 13.37
C CYS A 31 -6.77 28.21 12.78
N VAL A 32 -5.69 28.23 13.57
CA VAL A 32 -4.40 28.78 13.16
C VAL A 32 -3.34 27.67 13.22
N PRO A 33 -2.67 27.31 12.12
CA PRO A 33 -1.61 26.31 12.14
C PRO A 33 -0.46 26.78 13.04
N ALA A 34 0.07 25.86 13.85
CA ALA A 34 1.05 26.22 14.86
C ALA A 34 2.47 25.82 14.42
N VAL A 35 3.35 26.80 14.26
CA VAL A 35 4.79 26.54 14.02
C VAL A 35 5.43 26.09 15.34
N VAL A 36 5.92 24.85 15.40
CA VAL A 36 6.57 24.26 16.59
C VAL A 36 8.09 24.35 16.50
N GLY A 37 8.65 24.41 15.30
CA GLY A 37 10.08 24.38 15.10
C GLY A 37 10.49 24.88 13.72
N TRP A 38 11.79 24.80 13.46
CA TRP A 38 12.39 24.97 12.15
C TRP A 38 13.23 23.75 11.82
N ASP A 39 13.11 23.25 10.60
CA ASP A 39 13.95 22.22 10.04
C ASP A 39 15.03 22.88 9.18
N PHE A 40 16.28 22.55 9.46
CA PHE A 40 17.47 23.16 8.85
C PHE A 40 18.14 22.13 7.95
N ASN A 41 17.54 21.87 6.79
CA ASN A 41 18.08 20.93 5.82
C ASN A 41 18.69 21.66 4.63
N SER A 42 19.91 21.25 4.25
CA SER A 42 20.58 21.62 2.99
C SER A 42 20.51 23.11 2.64
N CYS A 43 20.98 23.97 3.55
CA CYS A 43 21.06 25.43 3.38
C CYS A 43 19.70 26.16 3.27
N THR A 44 18.58 25.51 3.57
CA THR A 44 17.24 26.13 3.59
C THR A 44 16.54 25.88 4.93
N ASN A 45 15.72 26.85 5.36
CA ASN A 45 14.97 26.76 6.61
C ASN A 45 13.50 26.52 6.29
N PHE A 46 12.93 25.43 6.81
CA PHE A 46 11.52 25.09 6.64
C PHE A 46 10.79 25.15 7.99
N PRO A 47 9.65 25.84 8.11
CA PRO A 47 8.90 25.84 9.36
C PRO A 47 8.24 24.48 9.58
N ILE A 48 8.47 23.89 10.75
CA ILE A 48 7.78 22.67 11.19
C ILE A 48 6.42 23.09 11.74
N MET A 49 5.39 22.89 10.92
CA MET A 49 4.00 23.08 11.30
C MET A 49 3.44 21.76 11.85
N GLU A 50 3.30 21.70 13.16
CA GLU A 50 2.69 20.56 13.83
C GLU A 50 1.43 21.07 14.55
N GLY A 51 0.30 20.47 14.19
CA GLY A 51 -0.98 20.83 14.80
C GLY A 51 -1.49 22.23 14.45
N ALA A 52 -2.47 22.68 15.23
CA ALA A 52 -3.05 24.01 15.13
C ALA A 52 -3.55 24.47 16.52
N CYS A 53 -3.65 25.78 16.71
CA CYS A 53 -4.35 26.38 17.83
C CYS A 53 -5.82 26.55 17.46
N VAL A 54 -6.69 26.08 18.33
CA VAL A 54 -8.15 26.05 18.17
C VAL A 54 -8.78 26.62 19.44
N LEU A 55 -9.98 27.20 19.34
CA LEU A 55 -10.74 27.63 20.50
C LEU A 55 -11.14 26.44 21.38
N GLU A 56 -11.13 26.60 22.70
CA GLU A 56 -11.41 25.52 23.66
C GLU A 56 -12.78 24.86 23.42
N GLU A 57 -13.80 25.66 23.09
CA GLU A 57 -15.18 25.21 22.85
C GLU A 57 -15.32 24.30 21.62
N ASP A 58 -14.43 24.43 20.64
CA ASP A 58 -14.49 23.69 19.37
C ASP A 58 -13.61 22.43 19.38
N VAL A 59 -12.79 22.23 20.40
CA VAL A 59 -11.82 21.13 20.50
C VAL A 59 -12.47 19.78 20.24
N GLU A 60 -13.61 19.51 20.87
CA GLU A 60 -14.32 18.23 20.73
C GLU A 60 -14.82 18.00 19.30
N LYS A 61 -15.31 19.05 18.63
CA LYS A 61 -15.77 18.99 17.23
C LYS A 61 -14.61 18.64 16.30
N PHE A 62 -13.45 19.26 16.51
CA PHE A 62 -12.24 18.96 15.74
C PHE A 62 -11.78 17.52 15.94
N ILE A 63 -11.75 17.02 17.19
CA ILE A 63 -11.32 15.65 17.49
C ILE A 63 -12.29 14.63 16.87
N ALA A 64 -13.60 14.85 16.99
CA ALA A 64 -14.62 13.96 16.42
C ALA A 64 -14.52 13.89 14.89
N GLU A 65 -14.40 15.04 14.23
CA GLU A 65 -14.27 15.12 12.79
C GLU A 65 -12.94 14.52 12.30
N TRP A 66 -11.84 14.75 13.01
CA TRP A 66 -10.54 14.14 12.72
C TRP A 66 -10.61 12.61 12.80
N LYS A 67 -11.22 12.05 13.85
CA LYS A 67 -11.40 10.59 13.99
C LYS A 67 -12.23 10.00 12.84
N ARG A 68 -13.29 10.70 12.42
CA ARG A 68 -14.12 10.28 11.27
C ARG A 68 -13.32 10.24 9.98
N LEU A 69 -12.51 11.27 9.74
CA LEU A 69 -11.64 11.36 8.58
C LEU A 69 -10.56 10.28 8.59
N GLU A 70 -9.94 10.04 9.74
CA GLU A 70 -8.84 9.09 9.86
C GLU A 70 -9.34 7.65 9.60
N SER A 71 -10.50 7.27 10.13
CA SER A 71 -11.14 5.99 9.81
C SER A 71 -11.46 5.83 8.31
N SER A 72 -11.95 6.90 7.68
CA SER A 72 -12.20 6.92 6.23
C SER A 72 -10.91 6.83 5.40
N ARG A 73 -9.82 7.42 5.89
CA ARG A 73 -8.51 7.38 5.25
C ARG A 73 -7.88 6.00 5.36
N GLU A 74 -7.93 5.40 6.55
CA GLU A 74 -7.38 4.07 6.80
C GLU A 74 -8.06 3.00 5.93
N SER A 75 -9.39 3.02 5.85
CA SER A 75 -10.14 2.09 4.98
C SER A 75 -9.79 2.27 3.50
N ARG A 76 -9.64 3.50 3.01
CA ARG A 76 -9.22 3.79 1.64
C ARG A 76 -7.78 3.35 1.36
N GLU A 77 -6.86 3.55 2.31
CA GLU A 77 -5.48 3.11 2.19
C GLU A 77 -5.35 1.59 2.21
N LYS A 78 -6.12 0.89 3.05
CA LYS A 78 -6.20 -0.59 3.06
C LYS A 78 -6.66 -1.11 1.69
N LYS A 79 -7.78 -0.60 1.17
CA LYS A 79 -8.28 -0.97 -0.16
C LYS A 79 -7.25 -0.69 -1.26
N ARG A 80 -6.58 0.47 -1.22
CA ARG A 80 -5.53 0.81 -2.20
C ARG A 80 -4.31 -0.12 -2.11
N LYS A 81 -3.93 -0.56 -0.91
CA LYS A 81 -2.86 -1.55 -0.69
C LYS A 81 -3.28 -2.91 -1.25
N GLU A 82 -4.48 -3.38 -0.93
CA GLU A 82 -5.03 -4.63 -1.44
C GLU A 82 -5.10 -4.65 -2.97
N GLU A 83 -5.64 -3.60 -3.59
CA GLU A 83 -5.72 -3.47 -5.05
C GLU A 83 -4.33 -3.50 -5.71
N ARG A 84 -3.33 -2.86 -5.09
CA ARG A 84 -1.94 -2.89 -5.58
C ARG A 84 -1.35 -4.28 -5.48
N VAL A 85 -1.55 -4.96 -4.35
CA VAL A 85 -1.08 -6.34 -4.14
C VAL A 85 -1.71 -7.24 -5.18
N LEU A 86 -3.05 -7.26 -5.30
CA LEU A 86 -3.77 -8.07 -6.29
C LEU A 86 -3.37 -7.74 -7.74
N GLY A 87 -3.16 -6.46 -8.04
CA GLY A 87 -2.67 -6.01 -9.34
C GLY A 87 -1.27 -6.54 -9.65
N ASN A 88 -0.37 -6.56 -8.67
CA ASN A 88 0.99 -7.10 -8.81
C ASN A 88 0.98 -8.62 -9.01
N TRP A 89 0.18 -9.35 -8.24
CA TRP A 89 0.01 -10.81 -8.41
C TRP A 89 -0.54 -11.16 -9.79
N ARG A 90 -1.59 -10.45 -10.25
CA ARG A 90 -2.11 -10.62 -11.62
C ARG A 90 -1.03 -10.37 -12.67
N ARG A 91 -0.23 -9.31 -12.52
CA ARG A 91 0.88 -9.01 -13.43
C ARG A 91 1.92 -10.14 -13.44
N MET A 92 2.26 -10.71 -12.29
CA MET A 92 3.21 -11.82 -12.19
C MET A 92 2.71 -13.07 -12.90
N ILE A 93 1.47 -13.50 -12.59
CA ILE A 93 0.87 -14.70 -13.18
C ILE A 93 0.75 -14.54 -14.71
N ARG A 94 0.22 -13.40 -15.19
CA ARG A 94 0.15 -13.11 -16.63
C ARG A 94 1.54 -13.10 -17.29
N GLY A 95 2.56 -12.62 -16.59
CA GLY A 95 3.95 -12.65 -17.06
C GLY A 95 4.47 -14.08 -17.27
N ILE A 96 4.27 -14.96 -16.28
CA ILE A 96 4.66 -16.38 -16.36
C ILE A 96 3.91 -17.09 -17.49
N LEU A 97 2.60 -16.88 -17.60
CA LEU A 97 1.78 -17.47 -18.65
C LEU A 97 2.20 -17.01 -20.05
N ARG A 98 2.52 -15.72 -20.21
CA ARG A 98 3.03 -15.18 -21.49
C ARG A 98 4.39 -15.78 -21.84
N LEU A 99 5.30 -15.87 -20.88
CA LEU A 99 6.60 -16.53 -21.08
C LEU A 99 6.43 -17.99 -21.50
N HIS A 100 5.53 -18.73 -20.85
CA HIS A 100 5.23 -20.11 -21.21
C HIS A 100 4.66 -20.23 -22.63
N TYR A 101 3.70 -19.38 -22.99
CA TYR A 101 3.12 -19.33 -24.33
C TYR A 101 4.17 -19.05 -25.41
N VAL A 102 5.00 -18.01 -25.21
CA VAL A 102 6.06 -17.64 -26.16
C VAL A 102 7.07 -18.77 -26.31
N ARG A 103 7.49 -19.40 -25.21
CA ARG A 103 8.40 -20.55 -25.22
C ARG A 103 7.79 -21.76 -25.95
N SER A 104 6.50 -22.01 -25.78
CA SER A 104 5.81 -23.14 -26.42
C SER A 104 5.63 -22.92 -27.93
N LYS A 105 5.22 -21.71 -28.35
CA LYS A 105 4.96 -21.37 -29.77
C LYS A 105 6.21 -21.05 -30.57
N PHE A 106 7.18 -20.36 -29.97
CA PHE A 106 8.34 -19.80 -30.68
C PHE A 106 9.68 -20.30 -30.13
N GLY A 107 9.70 -21.18 -29.15
CA GLY A 107 10.93 -21.73 -28.54
C GLY A 107 11.71 -22.71 -29.41
N ALA A 108 11.69 -22.53 -30.73
CA ALA A 108 12.58 -23.21 -31.65
C ALA A 108 13.80 -22.32 -31.95
N THR A 109 14.98 -22.97 -31.89
CA THR A 109 16.35 -22.48 -32.12
C THR A 109 17.03 -21.89 -30.87
N LYS A 110 18.01 -22.53 -30.23
CA LYS A 110 19.00 -23.49 -30.70
C LYS A 110 19.08 -24.71 -29.79
N ALA A 111 18.85 -25.88 -30.37
CA ALA A 111 19.50 -27.09 -29.90
C ALA A 111 21.02 -26.90 -30.09
N THR A 112 21.71 -26.42 -29.07
CA THR A 112 23.08 -26.87 -28.86
C THR A 112 22.96 -28.34 -28.48
N ALA A 113 23.26 -29.19 -29.46
CA ALA A 113 23.58 -30.58 -29.25
C ALA A 113 24.52 -30.73 -28.03
N LYS A 114 24.21 -31.72 -27.18
CA LYS A 114 24.93 -32.22 -25.98
C LYS A 114 24.22 -31.94 -24.64
N SER A 115 23.25 -32.79 -24.31
CA SER A 115 23.11 -33.38 -22.96
C SER A 115 21.92 -34.35 -22.90
N LYS A 116 22.04 -35.49 -23.59
CA LYS A 116 21.14 -36.65 -23.39
C LYS A 116 21.55 -37.55 -22.21
N LYS A 117 22.53 -37.16 -21.37
CA LYS A 117 23.05 -38.02 -20.28
C LYS A 117 22.73 -37.59 -18.84
N LYS A 118 22.10 -36.43 -18.60
CA LYS A 118 21.80 -35.92 -17.24
C LYS A 118 20.31 -35.74 -16.94
N GLN A 119 19.45 -36.56 -17.55
CA GLN A 119 17.99 -36.56 -17.33
C GLN A 119 17.49 -37.75 -16.50
N LYS A 120 18.37 -38.68 -16.10
CA LYS A 120 17.99 -39.84 -15.30
C LYS A 120 18.16 -39.61 -13.79
N GLU A 121 19.14 -38.81 -13.35
CA GLU A 121 19.43 -38.59 -11.93
C GLU A 121 18.55 -37.52 -11.24
N MET A 122 18.06 -36.49 -11.93
CA MET A 122 17.21 -35.45 -11.31
C MET A 122 15.73 -35.86 -11.11
N LYS A 123 15.28 -36.96 -11.71
CA LYS A 123 13.89 -37.42 -11.56
C LYS A 123 13.64 -38.05 -10.19
N GLU A 124 14.61 -38.74 -9.61
CA GLU A 124 14.47 -39.39 -8.29
C GLU A 124 14.44 -38.38 -7.13
N GLU A 125 15.20 -37.27 -7.20
CA GLU A 125 15.19 -36.24 -6.14
C GLU A 125 13.94 -35.35 -6.16
N THR A 126 13.33 -35.15 -7.33
CA THR A 126 12.12 -34.30 -7.45
C THR A 126 10.86 -35.02 -6.98
N GLU A 127 10.79 -36.35 -7.11
CA GLU A 127 9.69 -37.15 -6.58
C GLU A 127 9.67 -37.14 -5.04
N GLN A 128 10.84 -37.17 -4.38
CA GLN A 128 10.93 -37.12 -2.91
C GLN A 128 10.55 -35.76 -2.31
N ASN A 129 10.74 -34.65 -3.03
CA ASN A 129 10.39 -33.30 -2.56
C ASN A 129 8.96 -32.87 -2.94
N SER A 130 8.18 -33.73 -3.59
CA SER A 130 6.80 -33.43 -4.01
C SER A 130 5.73 -33.77 -2.95
N CYS A 131 6.10 -34.48 -1.89
CA CYS A 131 5.21 -34.83 -0.80
C CYS A 131 5.28 -33.76 0.31
N ILE A 132 4.26 -32.90 0.33
CA ILE A 132 3.76 -32.02 1.41
C ILE A 132 3.69 -30.56 0.96
N ILE A 133 2.59 -30.22 0.28
CA ILE A 133 1.91 -28.94 0.47
C ILE A 133 0.42 -29.28 0.56
N ASP A 134 -0.23 -28.82 1.62
CA ASP A 134 -1.58 -29.20 2.04
C ASP A 134 -2.60 -29.34 0.90
N ARG A 135 -3.22 -30.52 0.89
CA ARG A 135 -4.35 -30.90 0.04
C ARG A 135 -5.58 -30.08 0.42
N THR A 136 -5.61 -28.81 0.00
CA THR A 136 -6.87 -28.10 -0.16
C THR A 136 -7.48 -28.62 -1.45
N GLU A 137 -8.51 -29.46 -1.35
CA GLU A 137 -9.24 -29.96 -2.52
C GLU A 137 -9.87 -28.77 -3.26
N MET A 138 -9.16 -28.23 -4.24
CA MET A 138 -9.73 -27.28 -5.18
C MET A 138 -10.70 -28.05 -6.07
N VAL A 139 -11.99 -27.69 -5.92
CA VAL A 139 -13.12 -28.06 -6.77
C VAL A 139 -12.67 -28.25 -8.22
N ALA A 140 -13.13 -29.36 -8.83
CA ALA A 140 -12.88 -29.81 -10.21
C ALA A 140 -12.18 -28.75 -11.08
N CYS A 141 -10.91 -29.00 -11.42
CA CYS A 141 -10.07 -28.15 -12.27
C CYS A 141 -10.88 -27.67 -13.49
N ARG A 142 -11.39 -26.44 -13.42
CA ARG A 142 -11.86 -25.75 -14.61
C ARG A 142 -10.60 -25.52 -15.43
N GLU A 143 -10.52 -26.16 -16.59
CA GLU A 143 -9.47 -25.87 -17.56
C GLU A 143 -9.65 -24.41 -17.99
N PHE A 144 -8.83 -23.53 -17.42
CA PHE A 144 -8.81 -22.14 -17.85
C PHE A 144 -8.04 -22.06 -19.16
N THR A 145 -8.72 -21.72 -20.25
CA THR A 145 -8.06 -21.51 -21.53
C THR A 145 -7.13 -20.29 -21.45
N HIS A 146 -6.16 -20.21 -22.35
CA HIS A 146 -5.26 -19.04 -22.42
C HIS A 146 -6.06 -17.72 -22.52
N ASP A 147 -7.17 -17.73 -23.27
CA ASP A 147 -8.05 -16.57 -23.41
C ASP A 147 -8.84 -16.26 -22.13
N ASP A 148 -9.23 -17.26 -21.34
CA ASP A 148 -9.87 -17.04 -20.03
C ASP A 148 -8.88 -16.44 -19.03
N LEU A 149 -7.61 -16.85 -19.06
CA LEU A 149 -6.55 -16.31 -18.20
C LEU A 149 -6.13 -14.88 -18.57
N MET A 150 -6.36 -14.48 -19.82
CA MET A 150 -6.05 -13.13 -20.31
C MET A 150 -7.20 -12.14 -20.07
N LYS A 151 -8.40 -12.62 -19.69
CA LYS A 151 -9.58 -11.80 -19.35
C LYS A 151 -9.72 -11.50 -17.84
N LEU A 152 -9.02 -12.22 -16.96
CA LEU A 152 -8.85 -11.96 -15.51
C LEU A 152 -7.87 -10.80 -15.25
#